data_AF-A0A536DNY7-F1
#
_entry.id   AF-A0A536DNY7-F1
#
_cell.length_a   1.000
_cell.length_b   1.000
_cell.length_c   1.000
_cell.angle_alpha   90.00
_cell.angle_beta   90.00
_cell.angle_gamma   90.00
#
_symmetry.space_group_name_H-M   'P 1'
#
loop_
_entity.id
_entity.type
_entity.pdbx_description
1 polymer ?
#
loop_
_entity_poly.entity_id
_entity_poly.type
_entity_poly.pdbx_seq_one_letter_code
_entity_poly.pdbx_strand_id
1 'polypeptide(L)'
;MREEGLTYSSDAHPGIARVRRGRGFEYRDPEGKKVRDPAVLARIRALAVPPAWIDVWICASPRGHMQATGRDARGRKQFRYHPRWTALRDANKYSRLIGFCRVLPRIRRRVARDLRRPGLSHEKVVATVVKLMEITLIRVGNDEYAKENRSFGLTTLRDRHARVRGGTLR
;
A
#
# COMPACT_ATOMS: atom_id res chain seq x y z
N MET A 1 22.15 23.36 0.36
CA MET A 1 22.56 21.94 0.30
C MET A 1 21.71 21.26 -0.77
N ARG A 2 22.32 20.69 -1.83
CA ARG A 2 21.57 20.02 -2.90
C ARG A 2 20.96 18.74 -2.32
N GLU A 3 19.64 18.73 -2.12
CA GLU A 3 18.90 17.51 -1.78
C GLU A 3 19.17 16.47 -2.87
N GLU A 4 19.80 15.36 -2.52
CA GLU A 4 20.09 14.28 -3.46
C GLU A 4 18.77 13.60 -3.87
N GLY A 5 18.18 14.14 -4.94
CA GLY A 5 16.83 13.88 -5.39
C GLY A 5 16.61 12.44 -5.85
N LEU A 6 15.73 11.75 -5.13
CA LEU A 6 15.06 10.57 -5.66
C LEU A 6 14.07 10.99 -6.74
N THR A 7 14.00 10.22 -7.82
CA THR A 7 13.07 10.46 -8.91
C THR A 7 11.85 9.57 -8.78
N TYR A 8 10.70 10.06 -9.24
CA TYR A 8 9.55 9.20 -9.39
C TYR A 8 9.84 8.14 -10.47
N SER A 9 9.46 6.88 -10.21
CA SER A 9 9.67 5.74 -11.10
C SER A 9 8.46 4.83 -11.05
N SER A 10 8.13 4.20 -12.17
CA SER A 10 6.96 3.34 -12.32
C SER A 10 7.30 2.20 -13.27
N ASP A 11 6.75 1.02 -13.00
CA ASP A 11 6.90 -0.16 -13.85
C ASP A 11 6.05 -0.12 -15.13
N ALA A 12 5.32 0.97 -15.36
CA ALA A 12 4.77 1.32 -16.66
C ALA A 12 5.84 1.79 -17.67
N HIS A 13 7.03 2.18 -17.20
CA HIS A 13 8.14 2.59 -18.05
C HIS A 13 9.12 1.43 -18.28
N PRO A 14 9.89 1.44 -19.39
CA PRO A 14 10.87 0.40 -19.64
C PRO A 14 11.88 0.27 -18.49
N GLY A 15 12.21 -0.96 -18.14
CA GLY A 15 13.15 -1.28 -17.07
C GLY A 15 13.85 -2.60 -17.32
N ILE A 16 14.61 -3.04 -16.32
CA ILE A 16 15.36 -4.28 -16.38
C ILE A 16 14.41 -5.45 -16.05
N ALA A 17 14.31 -6.41 -16.96
CA ALA A 17 13.52 -7.61 -16.78
C ALA A 17 14.36 -8.72 -16.14
N ARG A 18 13.76 -9.49 -15.21
CA ARG A 18 14.37 -10.71 -14.66
C ARG A 18 13.84 -11.94 -15.38
N VAL A 19 14.73 -12.71 -15.99
CA VAL A 19 14.40 -13.93 -16.75
C VAL A 19 15.02 -15.14 -16.05
N ARG A 20 14.23 -16.20 -15.84
CA ARG A 20 14.75 -17.45 -15.25
C ARG A 20 15.64 -18.18 -16.26
N ARG A 21 16.84 -18.60 -15.82
CA ARG A 21 17.80 -19.37 -16.63
C ARG A 21 18.41 -20.47 -15.78
N GLY A 22 18.03 -21.73 -16.04
CA GLY A 22 18.49 -22.88 -15.28
C GLY A 22 18.19 -22.72 -13.78
N ARG A 23 19.24 -22.79 -12.95
CA ARG A 23 19.15 -22.63 -11.49
C ARG A 23 19.18 -21.16 -11.02
N GLY A 24 19.35 -20.20 -11.93
CA GLY A 24 19.51 -18.79 -11.59
C GLY A 24 18.63 -17.84 -12.41
N PHE A 25 19.02 -16.57 -12.39
CA PHE A 25 18.35 -15.50 -13.11
C PHE A 25 19.34 -14.77 -14.04
N GLU A 26 18.83 -14.39 -15.20
CA GLU A 26 19.45 -13.45 -16.13
C GLU A 26 18.67 -12.14 -16.09
N TYR A 27 19.37 -11.02 -16.27
CA TYR A 27 18.77 -9.68 -16.30
C TYR A 27 18.93 -9.10 -17.70
N ARG A 28 17.84 -8.53 -18.22
CA ARG A 28 17.81 -7.91 -19.55
C ARG A 28 17.43 -6.45 -19.44
N ASP A 29 18.13 -5.59 -20.16
CA ASP A 29 17.81 -4.16 -20.24
C ASP A 29 16.52 -3.93 -21.05
N PRO A 30 16.00 -2.69 -21.12
CA PRO A 30 14.83 -2.34 -21.92
C PRO A 30 14.92 -2.76 -23.39
N GLU A 31 16.11 -2.81 -23.95
CA GLU A 31 16.40 -3.21 -25.33
C GLU A 31 16.54 -4.74 -25.48
N GLY A 32 16.38 -5.51 -24.39
CA GLY A 32 16.45 -6.96 -24.36
C GLY A 32 17.86 -7.53 -24.30
N LYS A 33 18.90 -6.69 -24.24
CA LYS A 33 20.29 -7.12 -24.14
C LYS A 33 20.62 -7.53 -22.71
N LYS A 34 21.59 -8.44 -22.58
CA LYS A 34 22.01 -8.97 -21.28
C LYS A 34 22.73 -7.89 -20.48
N VAL A 35 22.26 -7.61 -19.28
CA VAL A 35 22.94 -6.74 -18.32
C VAL A 35 24.19 -7.46 -17.81
N ARG A 36 25.37 -6.88 -18.09
CA ARG A 36 26.68 -7.40 -17.68
C ARG A 36 27.43 -6.51 -16.69
N ASP A 37 26.98 -5.27 -16.52
CA ASP A 37 27.60 -4.30 -15.62
C ASP A 37 27.60 -4.83 -14.17
N PRO A 38 28.78 -5.07 -13.57
CA PRO A 38 28.89 -5.56 -12.20
C PRO A 38 28.22 -4.66 -11.16
N ALA A 39 28.23 -3.34 -11.35
CA ALA A 39 27.62 -2.39 -10.44
C ALA A 39 26.09 -2.49 -10.47
N VAL A 40 25.51 -2.61 -11.67
CA VAL A 40 24.06 -2.83 -11.83
C VAL A 40 23.66 -4.16 -11.23
N LEU A 41 24.40 -5.23 -11.48
CA LEU A 41 24.12 -6.56 -10.92
C LEU A 41 24.25 -6.59 -9.39
N ALA A 42 25.24 -5.90 -8.82
CA ALA A 42 25.39 -5.78 -7.38
C ALA A 42 24.19 -5.06 -6.75
N ARG A 43 23.74 -3.95 -7.35
CA ARG A 43 22.53 -3.24 -6.92
C ARG A 43 21.30 -4.14 -6.95
N ILE A 44 21.10 -4.87 -8.05
CA ILE A 44 19.96 -5.79 -8.19
C ILE A 44 19.96 -6.86 -7.10
N ARG A 45 21.12 -7.45 -6.78
CA ARG A 45 21.25 -8.42 -5.69
C ARG A 45 20.90 -7.80 -4.33
N ALA A 46 21.34 -6.56 -4.08
CA ALA A 46 21.04 -5.84 -2.85
C ALA A 46 19.54 -5.55 -2.64
N LEU A 47 18.73 -5.54 -3.71
CA LEU A 47 17.27 -5.40 -3.60
C LEU A 47 16.58 -6.61 -2.94
N ALA A 48 17.28 -7.76 -2.86
CA ALA A 48 16.76 -9.01 -2.29
C ALA A 48 15.33 -9.33 -2.80
N VAL A 49 15.16 -9.29 -4.12
CA VAL A 49 13.90 -9.64 -4.79
C VAL A 49 13.70 -11.15 -4.67
N PRO A 50 12.65 -11.63 -3.97
CA PRO A 50 12.45 -13.06 -3.72
C PRO A 50 12.47 -13.88 -5.03
N PRO A 51 13.08 -15.08 -5.03
CA PRO A 51 13.16 -15.91 -6.23
C PRO A 51 11.79 -16.40 -6.71
N ALA A 52 10.80 -16.49 -5.81
CA ALA A 52 9.44 -16.91 -6.12
C ALA A 52 8.62 -15.83 -6.85
N TRP A 53 9.08 -14.57 -6.93
CA TRP A 53 8.34 -13.55 -7.66
C TRP A 53 8.41 -13.76 -9.17
N ILE A 54 7.26 -13.64 -9.84
CA ILE A 54 7.14 -13.63 -11.30
C ILE A 54 6.92 -12.20 -11.80
N ASP A 55 7.00 -11.99 -13.12
CA ASP A 55 6.81 -10.69 -13.77
C ASP A 55 7.62 -9.56 -13.12
N VAL A 56 8.90 -9.83 -12.84
CA VAL A 56 9.75 -8.89 -12.11
C VAL A 56 10.29 -7.80 -13.03
N TRP A 57 9.93 -6.56 -12.70
CA TRP A 57 10.50 -5.35 -13.25
C TRP A 57 11.46 -4.71 -12.25
N ILE A 58 12.59 -4.21 -12.74
CA ILE A 58 13.62 -3.55 -11.93
C ILE A 58 13.92 -2.19 -12.56
N CYS A 59 13.94 -1.14 -11.74
CA CYS A 59 14.25 0.20 -12.23
C CYS A 59 15.69 0.29 -12.76
N ALA A 60 15.85 0.81 -13.98
CA ALA A 60 17.16 1.03 -14.58
C ALA A 60 17.98 2.08 -13.80
N SER A 61 17.31 3.12 -13.29
CA SER A 61 17.95 4.17 -12.50
C SER A 61 18.12 3.77 -11.02
N PRO A 62 19.31 3.93 -10.43
CA PRO A 62 19.50 3.75 -8.99
C PRO A 62 18.77 4.81 -8.16
N ARG A 63 18.37 5.94 -8.75
CA ARG A 63 17.68 7.06 -8.08
C ARG A 63 16.16 6.94 -8.09
N GLY A 64 15.60 5.93 -8.76
CA GLY A 64 14.15 5.70 -8.77
C GLY A 64 13.64 5.33 -7.39
N HIS A 65 12.61 6.00 -6.89
CA HIS A 65 12.07 5.72 -5.56
C HIS A 65 11.52 4.28 -5.44
N MET A 66 10.91 3.77 -6.51
CA MET A 66 10.55 2.36 -6.68
C MET A 66 11.69 1.67 -7.44
N GLN A 67 12.28 0.65 -6.85
CA GLN A 67 13.45 -0.04 -7.36
C GLN A 67 13.11 -1.37 -8.02
N ALA A 68 12.08 -2.08 -7.56
CA ALA A 68 11.56 -3.25 -8.26
C ALA A 68 10.08 -3.48 -7.97
N THR A 69 9.41 -4.14 -8.90
CA THR A 69 8.09 -4.73 -8.72
C THR A 69 8.11 -6.19 -9.16
N GLY A 70 7.11 -6.95 -8.73
CA GLY A 70 6.88 -8.32 -9.16
C GLY A 70 5.58 -8.84 -8.60
N ARG A 71 5.18 -10.05 -8.97
CA ARG A 71 4.02 -10.72 -8.42
C ARG A 71 4.44 -11.86 -7.51
N ASP A 72 3.86 -11.93 -6.33
CA ASP A 72 4.09 -13.07 -5.43
C ASP A 72 3.34 -14.33 -5.87
N ALA A 73 3.49 -15.42 -5.10
CA ALA A 73 2.82 -16.71 -5.37
C ALA A 73 1.29 -16.63 -5.38
N ARG A 74 0.69 -15.55 -4.88
CA ARG A 74 -0.76 -15.29 -4.92
C ARG A 74 -1.14 -14.28 -6.01
N GLY A 75 -0.22 -13.95 -6.92
CA GLY A 75 -0.43 -12.98 -7.99
C GLY A 75 -0.44 -11.51 -7.56
N ARG A 76 -0.24 -11.23 -6.26
CA ARG A 76 -0.30 -9.86 -5.72
C ARG A 76 0.94 -9.10 -6.11
N LYS A 77 0.75 -7.85 -6.56
CA LYS A 77 1.85 -6.96 -6.91
C LYS A 77 2.60 -6.54 -5.64
N GLN A 78 3.90 -6.82 -5.62
CA GLN A 78 4.82 -6.50 -4.56
C GLN A 78 5.83 -5.46 -5.03
N PHE A 79 6.40 -4.71 -4.09
CA PHE A 79 7.28 -3.59 -4.35
C PHE A 79 8.58 -3.70 -3.54
N ARG A 80 9.67 -3.19 -4.11
CA ARG A 80 10.90 -2.84 -3.42
C ARG A 80 11.16 -1.35 -3.64
N TYR A 81 11.35 -0.60 -2.56
CA TYR A 81 11.64 0.83 -2.60
C TYR A 81 13.10 1.10 -2.33
N HIS A 82 13.58 2.25 -2.80
CA HIS A 82 14.88 2.77 -2.43
C HIS A 82 14.94 2.99 -0.90
N PRO A 83 16.03 2.64 -0.20
CA PRO A 83 16.10 2.78 1.27
C PRO A 83 15.78 4.19 1.78
N ARG A 84 16.29 5.22 1.08
CA ARG A 84 16.01 6.63 1.38
C ARG A 84 14.56 7.07 1.13
N TRP A 85 13.80 6.34 0.31
CA TRP A 85 12.40 6.67 0.05
C TRP A 85 11.54 6.53 1.29
N THR A 86 11.76 5.46 2.07
CA THR A 86 11.05 5.24 3.33
C THR A 86 11.33 6.39 4.30
N ALA A 87 12.60 6.79 4.47
CA ALA A 87 12.99 7.90 5.34
C ALA A 87 12.34 9.24 4.93
N LEU A 88 12.32 9.56 3.63
CA LEU A 88 11.67 10.78 3.11
C LEU A 88 10.14 10.75 3.27
N ARG A 89 9.53 9.58 3.13
CA ARG A 89 8.08 9.40 3.31
C ARG A 89 7.66 9.46 4.78
N ASP A 90 8.49 8.94 5.67
CA ASP A 90 8.27 8.99 7.11
C ASP A 90 8.31 10.43 7.62
N ALA A 91 9.27 11.25 7.16
CA ALA A 91 9.32 12.68 7.50
C ALA A 91 8.05 13.43 7.03
N ASN A 92 7.55 13.13 5.83
CA ASN A 92 6.33 13.74 5.29
C ASN A 92 5.02 13.25 5.95
N LYS A 93 5.04 12.10 6.64
CA LYS A 93 3.86 11.53 7.30
C LYS A 93 3.36 12.45 8.43
N TYR A 94 4.29 13.04 9.20
CA TYR A 94 3.96 13.94 10.31
C TYR A 94 3.33 15.25 9.84
N SER A 95 3.82 15.81 8.74
CA SER A 95 3.25 17.03 8.16
C SER A 95 1.79 16.86 7.73
N ARG A 96 1.42 15.68 7.19
CA ARG A 96 0.04 15.37 6.83
C ARG A 96 -0.88 15.22 8.06
N LEU A 97 -0.36 14.73 9.19
CA LEU A 97 -1.13 14.63 10.43
C LEU A 97 -1.56 16.01 10.93
N ILE A 98 -0.70 17.03 10.82
CA ILE A 98 -1.06 18.40 11.22
C ILE A 98 -2.25 18.91 10.40
N GLY A 99 -2.21 18.72 9.08
CA GLY A 99 -3.32 19.06 8.19
C GLY A 99 -4.62 18.32 8.56
N PHE A 100 -4.51 17.02 8.88
CA PHE A 100 -5.64 16.23 9.34
C PHE A 100 -6.22 16.73 10.67
N CYS A 101 -5.37 17.03 11.67
CA CYS A 101 -5.79 17.55 12.98
C CYS A 101 -6.58 18.86 12.85
N ARG A 102 -6.22 19.73 11.89
CA ARG A 102 -6.95 20.99 11.62
C ARG A 102 -8.38 20.74 11.09
N VAL A 103 -8.59 19.69 10.30
CA VAL A 103 -9.93 19.36 9.75
C VAL A 103 -10.75 18.43 10.63
N LEU A 104 -10.11 17.73 11.58
CA LEU A 104 -10.75 16.75 12.45
C LEU A 104 -11.98 17.29 13.20
N PRO A 105 -11.99 18.51 13.78
CA PRO A 105 -13.19 19.07 14.41
C PRO A 105 -14.37 19.22 13.44
N ARG A 106 -14.12 19.53 12.17
CA ARG A 106 -15.16 19.63 11.14
C ARG A 106 -15.74 18.24 10.81
N ILE A 107 -14.87 17.23 10.71
CA ILE A 107 -15.28 15.83 10.50
C ILE A 107 -16.17 15.36 11.66
N ARG A 108 -15.73 15.56 12.92
CA ARG A 108 -16.51 15.17 14.11
C ARG A 108 -17.88 15.84 14.17
N ARG A 109 -17.97 17.13 13.84
CA ARG A 109 -19.26 17.85 13.77
C ARG A 109 -20.19 17.26 12.70
N ARG A 110 -19.65 16.95 11.52
CA ARG A 110 -20.41 16.32 10.42
C ARG A 110 -20.93 14.94 10.83
N VAL A 111 -20.07 14.10 11.40
CA VAL A 111 -20.44 12.77 11.91
C VAL A 111 -21.55 12.87 12.95
N ALA A 112 -21.40 13.74 13.96
CA ALA A 112 -22.41 13.91 15.01
C ALA A 112 -23.77 14.36 14.45
N ARG A 113 -23.76 15.26 13.46
CA ARG A 113 -24.98 15.71 12.79
C ARG A 113 -25.65 14.59 12.00
N ASP A 114 -24.89 13.84 11.22
CA ASP A 114 -25.44 12.80 10.35
C ASP A 114 -25.94 11.59 11.16
N LEU A 115 -25.31 11.28 12.31
CA LEU A 115 -25.79 10.27 13.27
C LEU A 115 -27.16 10.61 13.89
N ARG A 116 -27.50 11.90 14.04
CA ARG A 116 -28.79 12.35 14.57
C ARG A 116 -29.94 12.31 13.56
N ARG A 117 -29.67 12.00 12.29
CA ARG A 117 -30.72 11.91 11.26
C ARG A 117 -31.70 10.77 11.58
N PRO A 118 -33.01 10.93 11.30
CA PRO A 118 -33.96 9.83 11.41
C PRO A 118 -33.67 8.74 10.36
N GLY A 119 -34.13 7.52 10.63
CA GLY A 119 -33.95 6.36 9.74
C GLY A 119 -32.49 5.91 9.57
N LEU A 120 -32.22 5.24 8.44
CA LEU A 120 -30.92 4.68 8.04
C LEU A 120 -30.48 5.23 6.67
N SER A 121 -30.26 6.54 6.57
CA SER A 121 -29.74 7.13 5.33
C SER A 121 -28.29 6.72 5.08
N HIS A 122 -27.85 6.80 3.82
CA HIS A 122 -26.47 6.53 3.43
C HIS A 122 -25.46 7.35 4.27
N GLU A 123 -25.72 8.65 4.50
CA GLU A 123 -24.84 9.50 5.30
C GLU A 123 -24.75 9.04 6.76
N LYS A 124 -25.85 8.54 7.32
CA LYS A 124 -25.86 8.03 8.68
C LYS A 124 -25.05 6.75 8.80
N VAL A 125 -25.17 5.84 7.82
CA VAL A 125 -24.35 4.62 7.75
C VAL A 125 -22.86 4.98 7.63
N VAL A 126 -22.51 5.91 6.74
CA VAL A 126 -21.12 6.40 6.62
C VAL A 126 -20.64 7.03 7.91
N ALA A 127 -21.44 7.87 8.57
CA ALA A 127 -21.09 8.48 9.85
C ALA A 127 -20.88 7.42 10.96
N THR A 128 -21.68 6.36 10.98
CA THR A 128 -21.51 5.22 11.88
C THR A 128 -20.19 4.50 11.61
N VAL A 129 -19.86 4.21 10.34
CA VAL A 129 -18.57 3.59 9.97
C VAL A 129 -17.40 4.46 10.43
N VAL A 130 -17.43 5.77 10.13
CA VAL A 130 -16.37 6.70 10.57
C VAL A 130 -16.26 6.74 12.10
N LYS A 131 -17.39 6.73 12.82
CA LYS A 131 -17.38 6.71 14.29
C LYS A 131 -16.81 5.42 14.85
N LEU A 132 -17.16 4.27 14.28
CA LEU A 132 -16.61 2.97 14.66
C LEU A 132 -15.11 2.91 14.38
N MET A 133 -14.63 3.46 13.25
CA MET A 133 -13.19 3.59 12.98
C MET A 133 -12.48 4.39 14.07
N GLU A 134 -13.06 5.51 14.50
CA GLU A 134 -12.48 6.38 15.52
C GLU A 134 -12.36 5.68 16.88
N ILE A 135 -13.38 4.92 17.31
CA ILE A 135 -13.42 4.33 18.66
C ILE A 135 -12.76 2.94 18.73
N THR A 136 -12.75 2.17 17.64
CA THR A 136 -12.25 0.78 17.63
C THR A 136 -10.90 0.63 16.92
N LEU A 137 -10.50 1.61 16.10
CA LEU A 137 -9.34 1.54 15.21
C LEU A 137 -9.39 0.38 14.19
N ILE A 138 -10.56 -0.25 14.01
CA ILE A 138 -10.76 -1.29 13.00
C ILE A 138 -10.57 -0.68 11.61
N ARG A 139 -9.90 -1.44 10.74
CA ARG A 139 -9.68 -1.06 9.35
C ARG A 139 -11.01 -1.03 8.59
N VAL A 140 -11.10 -0.17 7.58
CA VAL A 140 -12.28 -0.09 6.70
C VAL A 140 -12.66 -1.47 6.17
N GLY A 141 -11.67 -2.28 5.75
CA GLY A 141 -11.91 -3.57 5.10
C GLY A 141 -12.02 -3.43 3.59
N ASN A 142 -11.82 -4.54 2.88
CA ASN A 142 -11.98 -4.64 1.43
C ASN A 142 -12.61 -6.00 1.14
N ASP A 143 -13.65 -6.01 0.30
CA ASP A 143 -14.38 -7.22 -0.10
C ASP A 143 -13.49 -8.31 -0.71
N GLU A 144 -12.47 -7.90 -1.47
CA GLU A 144 -11.48 -8.80 -2.07
C GLU A 144 -10.73 -9.58 -0.98
N TYR A 145 -10.25 -8.87 0.06
CA TYR A 145 -9.55 -9.49 1.18
C TYR A 145 -10.46 -10.35 2.07
N ALA A 146 -11.75 -9.98 2.19
CA ALA A 146 -12.72 -10.75 2.97
C ALA A 146 -13.03 -12.11 2.33
N LYS A 147 -13.10 -12.18 1.00
CA LYS A 147 -13.35 -13.42 0.27
C LYS A 147 -12.15 -14.34 0.27
N GLU A 148 -10.95 -13.81 0.04
CA GLU A 148 -9.74 -14.62 -0.12
C GLU A 148 -9.10 -15.06 1.21
N ASN A 149 -9.12 -14.20 2.23
CA ASN A 149 -8.35 -14.43 3.46
C ASN A 149 -9.24 -14.63 4.70
N ARG A 150 -10.57 -14.64 4.56
CA ARG A 150 -11.54 -14.67 5.68
C ARG A 150 -11.31 -13.56 6.72
N SER A 151 -10.73 -12.43 6.29
CA SER A 151 -10.44 -11.26 7.14
C SER A 151 -11.48 -10.17 6.92
N PHE A 152 -12.14 -9.71 7.99
CA PHE A 152 -13.20 -8.71 7.90
C PHE A 152 -12.74 -7.33 8.42
N GLY A 153 -13.23 -6.27 7.80
CA GLY A 153 -13.15 -4.88 8.30
C GLY A 153 -14.55 -4.28 8.35
N LEU A 154 -14.67 -3.01 8.77
CA LEU A 154 -15.96 -2.37 9.04
C LEU A 154 -16.99 -2.46 7.91
N THR A 155 -16.56 -2.35 6.65
CA THR A 155 -17.46 -2.42 5.49
C THR A 155 -17.76 -3.85 5.05
N THR A 156 -17.10 -4.85 5.63
CA THR A 156 -17.28 -6.28 5.30
C THR A 156 -17.78 -7.10 6.49
N LEU A 157 -18.12 -6.45 7.61
CA LEU A 157 -18.78 -7.09 8.74
C LEU A 157 -20.14 -7.66 8.32
N ARG A 158 -20.55 -8.73 9.00
CA ARG A 158 -21.85 -9.39 8.83
C ARG A 158 -22.51 -9.47 10.19
N ASP A 159 -23.81 -9.72 10.25
CA ASP A 159 -24.57 -9.73 11.49
C ASP A 159 -23.97 -10.65 12.57
N ARG A 160 -23.45 -11.82 12.18
CA ARG A 160 -22.76 -12.75 13.09
C ARG A 160 -21.49 -12.21 13.76
N HIS A 161 -20.92 -11.11 13.24
CA HIS A 161 -19.70 -10.48 13.77
C HIS A 161 -19.99 -9.40 14.81
N ALA A 162 -21.27 -9.11 15.09
CA ALA A 162 -21.66 -8.11 16.07
C ALA A 162 -22.76 -8.67 16.99
N ARG A 163 -22.64 -8.44 18.29
CA ARG A 163 -23.70 -8.68 19.27
C ARG A 163 -24.06 -7.40 19.97
N VAL A 164 -25.34 -7.05 19.95
CA VAL A 164 -25.89 -5.89 20.67
C VAL A 164 -26.57 -6.40 21.93
N ARG A 165 -26.16 -5.88 23.10
CA ARG A 165 -26.82 -6.12 24.38
C ARG A 165 -27.01 -4.79 25.11
N GLY A 166 -28.24 -4.29 25.14
CA GLY A 166 -28.53 -2.95 25.68
C GLY A 166 -27.72 -1.88 24.94
N GLY A 167 -26.97 -1.07 25.68
CA GLY A 167 -26.07 -0.05 25.12
C GLY A 167 -24.69 -0.57 24.69
N THR A 168 -24.43 -1.88 24.77
CA THR A 168 -23.12 -2.46 24.46
C THR A 168 -23.12 -3.16 23.10
N LEU A 169 -22.12 -2.84 22.28
CA LEU A 169 -21.78 -3.53 21.03
C LEU A 169 -20.50 -4.35 21.26
N ARG A 170 -20.55 -5.65 20.97
CA ARG A 170 -19.40 -6.57 20.99
C ARG A 170 -19.15 -7.16 19.63
#